data_AF-R1F6T6-F1
#
_entry.id   AF-R1F6T6-F1
#
_cell.length_a   1.000
_cell.length_b   1.000
_cell.length_c   1.000
_cell.angle_alpha   90.00
_cell.angle_beta   90.00
_cell.angle_gamma   90.00
#
_symmetry.space_group_name_H-M   'P 1'
#
loop_
_entity.id
_entity.type
_entity.pdbx_description
1 polymer ?
#
loop_
_entity_poly.entity_id
_entity_poly.type
_entity_poly.pdbx_seq_one_letter_code
_entity_poly.pdbx_strand_id
1 'polypeptide(L)'
;MPSALNLASKEAAARKRHEKAAKAEQARRNLQGTGESDKKFWGDVPGAYERQFLGINILPGSVDAVLPSKRAVKNGYSDLSVQVKRARRRAVEPTNRLTSEPLEEAAASSAASSLVVAADELDEGAFLRRFLAFRQYVEMLLQYLPSKTARNKPWRLTVRRNQLCQDVVGHFSPAIKAADTKLKLFQRTEGTFVVHGSKEEGEDLGGLTVELYSCFFREVLLPDFGLFEGAGDDTSTSIGLLPSPTADLQSMNNIGRIMCRCVLDDQPLGRGFGRFVFEFLADAHEWRVFKDPQSALAVLSDFDPELSQRWAQLLVQPPAGLTLDFFDPGAADEEVPPESAAMERAVLAGCRHKLLTIREASLRALRDGFTKPSTCRSHAGRVLERRRRPLGP
;
A
#
# COMPACT_ATOMS: atom_id res chain seq x y z
N MET A 1 64.73 32.46 -1.39
CA MET A 1 64.05 32.57 -0.09
C MET A 1 62.55 32.25 -0.23
N PRO A 2 62.12 30.97 -0.34
CA PRO A 2 60.72 30.59 -0.23
C PRO A 2 60.53 29.69 0.99
N SER A 3 60.37 30.21 2.22
CA SER A 3 60.39 29.29 3.37
C SER A 3 59.54 29.60 4.60
N ALA A 4 58.78 30.70 4.67
CA ALA A 4 57.92 30.94 5.84
C ALA A 4 56.42 30.67 5.57
N LEU A 5 55.88 31.19 4.46
CA LEU A 5 54.44 31.11 4.16
C LEU A 5 53.95 29.68 3.85
N ASN A 6 54.80 28.85 3.24
CA ASN A 6 54.45 27.46 2.92
C ASN A 6 54.43 26.54 4.14
N LEU A 7 55.15 26.90 5.21
CA LEU A 7 55.18 26.12 6.44
C LEU A 7 53.89 26.34 7.26
N ALA A 8 53.47 27.60 7.40
CA ALA A 8 52.25 27.97 8.13
C ALA A 8 50.98 27.37 7.52
N SER A 9 50.90 27.31 6.18
CA SER A 9 49.77 26.69 5.48
C SER A 9 49.69 25.17 5.72
N LYS A 10 50.84 24.48 5.73
CA LYS A 10 50.93 23.04 6.02
C LYS A 10 50.57 22.73 7.47
N GLU A 11 51.00 23.56 8.42
CA GLU A 11 50.63 23.38 9.84
C GLU A 11 49.13 23.60 10.09
N ALA A 12 48.53 24.61 9.45
CA ALA A 12 47.08 24.84 9.54
C ALA A 12 46.27 23.66 8.96
N ALA A 13 46.73 23.07 7.85
CA ALA A 13 46.10 21.89 7.26
C ALA A 13 46.25 20.65 8.16
N ALA A 14 47.41 20.47 8.80
CA ALA A 14 47.64 19.38 9.75
C ALA A 14 46.75 19.48 11.00
N ARG A 15 46.58 20.70 11.55
CA ARG A 15 45.69 20.95 12.70
C ARG A 15 44.23 20.63 12.37
N LYS A 16 43.74 21.04 11.19
CA LYS A 16 42.37 20.71 10.75
C LYS A 16 42.16 19.20 10.58
N ARG A 17 43.17 18.45 10.12
CA ARG A 17 43.09 16.99 10.01
C ARG A 17 43.03 16.31 11.39
N HIS A 18 43.85 16.77 12.34
CA HIS A 18 43.81 16.27 13.71
C HIS A 18 42.48 16.55 14.41
N GLU A 19 41.93 17.77 14.25
CA GLU A 19 40.63 18.12 14.84
C GLU A 19 39.49 17.27 14.27
N LYS A 20 39.53 16.99 12.96
CA LYS A 20 38.55 16.11 12.30
C LYS A 20 38.67 14.66 12.77
N ALA A 21 39.89 14.16 12.97
CA ALA A 21 40.14 12.82 13.50
C ALA A 21 39.65 12.68 14.95
N ALA A 22 39.94 13.67 15.80
CA ALA A 22 39.49 13.69 17.20
C ALA A 22 37.95 13.69 17.31
N LYS A 23 37.27 14.49 16.49
CA LYS A 23 35.78 14.50 16.44
C LYS A 23 35.21 13.16 15.97
N ALA A 24 35.84 12.50 15.01
CA ALA A 24 35.41 11.18 14.52
C ALA A 24 35.61 10.08 15.57
N GLU A 25 36.70 10.13 16.34
CA GLU A 25 36.96 9.16 17.41
C GLU A 25 36.00 9.36 18.60
N GLN A 26 35.72 10.61 18.98
CA GLN A 26 34.73 10.91 20.01
C GLN A 26 33.31 10.44 19.61
N ALA A 27 32.93 10.59 18.34
CA ALA A 27 31.68 10.04 17.83
C ALA A 27 31.63 8.50 17.91
N ARG A 28 32.75 7.80 17.65
CA ARG A 28 32.84 6.33 17.80
C ARG A 28 32.71 5.89 19.25
N ARG A 29 33.34 6.59 20.20
CA ARG A 29 33.21 6.28 21.64
C ARG A 29 31.78 6.46 22.14
N ASN A 30 31.09 7.50 21.68
CA ASN A 30 29.68 7.73 22.02
C ASN A 30 28.75 6.63 21.48
N LEU A 31 29.09 6.00 20.36
CA LEU A 31 28.32 4.87 19.81
C LEU A 31 28.59 3.57 20.60
N GLN A 32 29.83 3.33 21.03
CA GLN A 32 30.19 2.12 21.78
C GLN A 32 29.63 2.10 23.23
N GLY A 33 29.42 3.26 23.86
CA GLY A 33 28.89 3.36 25.22
C GLY A 33 27.39 3.02 25.38
N THR A 34 26.69 2.68 24.30
CA THR A 34 25.23 2.41 24.34
C THR A 34 24.85 0.93 24.25
N GLY A 35 25.83 0.02 24.13
CA GLY A 35 25.57 -1.39 23.83
C GLY A 35 25.39 -2.36 25.02
N GLU A 36 25.69 -1.95 26.26
CA GLU A 36 25.75 -2.89 27.40
C GLU A 36 24.56 -2.85 28.36
N SER A 37 23.66 -1.86 28.26
CA SER A 37 22.48 -1.76 29.14
C SER A 37 21.23 -2.48 28.61
N ASP A 38 21.19 -2.84 27.32
CA ASP A 38 19.99 -3.45 26.70
C ASP A 38 19.92 -4.99 26.84
N LYS A 39 21.00 -5.66 27.23
CA LYS A 39 21.02 -7.14 27.35
C LYS A 39 20.51 -7.68 28.69
N LYS A 40 20.23 -6.84 29.69
CA LYS A 40 19.76 -7.27 31.02
C LYS A 40 18.25 -7.08 31.27
N PHE A 41 17.49 -6.54 30.31
CA PHE A 41 16.07 -6.21 30.55
C PHE A 41 15.05 -7.12 29.87
N TRP A 42 15.47 -8.02 28.98
CA TRP A 42 14.55 -8.93 28.25
C TRP A 42 14.92 -10.40 28.41
N GLY A 43 15.13 -10.84 29.65
CA GLY A 43 15.07 -12.25 30.00
C GLY A 43 13.62 -12.65 30.29
N ASP A 44 13.12 -13.62 29.52
CA ASP A 44 11.96 -14.47 29.77
C ASP A 44 10.60 -13.84 30.09
N VAL A 45 9.76 -13.62 29.05
CA VAL A 45 8.30 -13.76 29.14
C VAL A 45 7.72 -14.27 27.80
N PRO A 46 6.91 -15.36 27.78
CA PRO A 46 6.26 -15.87 26.57
C PRO A 46 5.04 -15.04 26.13
N GLY A 47 4.76 -15.09 24.83
CA GLY A 47 3.77 -14.27 24.12
C GLY A 47 2.35 -14.30 24.71
N ALA A 48 1.86 -13.12 25.12
CA ALA A 48 0.45 -12.86 25.41
C ALA A 48 0.14 -11.35 25.48
N TYR A 49 0.57 -10.53 24.51
CA TYR A 49 0.15 -9.11 24.46
C TYR A 49 -0.03 -8.61 23.03
N GLU A 50 -1.04 -9.16 22.33
CA GLU A 50 -1.54 -8.56 21.09
C GLU A 50 -3.08 -8.55 21.00
N ARG A 51 -3.79 -8.67 22.14
CA ARG A 51 -5.27 -8.68 22.20
C ARG A 51 -5.90 -7.61 23.09
N GLN A 52 -5.36 -6.38 23.14
CA GLN A 52 -5.94 -5.32 23.99
C GLN A 52 -6.18 -3.95 23.34
N PHE A 53 -6.09 -3.79 22.02
CA PHE A 53 -6.43 -2.53 21.36
C PHE A 53 -7.75 -2.58 20.56
N LEU A 54 -8.84 -2.97 21.22
CA LEU A 54 -10.22 -2.73 20.73
C LEU A 54 -11.20 -2.22 21.81
N GLY A 55 -10.71 -1.82 22.99
CA GLY A 55 -11.54 -1.26 24.05
C GLY A 55 -11.23 0.20 24.34
N ILE A 56 -11.81 1.14 23.59
CA ILE A 56 -11.90 2.54 24.02
C ILE A 56 -13.38 2.91 24.07
N ASN A 57 -13.96 2.83 25.28
CA ASN A 57 -15.19 3.51 25.61
C ASN A 57 -14.89 5.01 25.74
N ILE A 58 -15.49 5.83 24.87
CA ILE A 58 -15.54 7.29 25.05
C ILE A 58 -17.01 7.66 25.31
N LEU A 59 -17.27 8.11 26.53
CA LEU A 59 -18.53 8.74 26.94
C LEU A 59 -18.76 10.06 26.18
N PRO A 60 -20.01 10.44 25.88
CA PRO A 60 -20.29 11.66 25.12
C PRO A 60 -20.20 12.90 26.01
N GLY A 61 -19.23 13.76 25.71
CA GLY A 61 -19.14 15.13 26.22
C GLY A 61 -19.76 16.10 25.21
N SER A 62 -20.85 16.74 25.64
CA SER A 62 -21.55 17.85 24.99
C SER A 62 -20.59 18.97 24.59
N VAL A 63 -20.64 19.43 23.33
CA VAL A 63 -20.08 20.72 22.92
C VAL A 63 -21.08 21.43 22.02
N ASP A 64 -21.47 22.62 22.46
CA ASP A 64 -22.45 23.50 21.86
C ASP A 64 -22.11 23.94 20.44
N ALA A 65 -23.18 24.02 19.65
CA ALA A 65 -23.19 24.54 18.29
C ALA A 65 -22.97 26.06 18.28
N VAL A 66 -22.04 26.52 17.44
CA VAL A 66 -21.95 27.93 17.02
C VAL A 66 -21.99 27.96 15.49
N LEU A 67 -23.16 28.28 14.95
CA LEU A 67 -23.38 28.63 13.55
C LEU A 67 -22.92 30.08 13.29
N PRO A 68 -22.37 30.38 12.10
CA PRO A 68 -22.51 31.71 11.53
C PRO A 68 -23.35 31.71 10.25
N SER A 69 -24.46 32.42 10.38
CA SER A 69 -24.99 33.46 9.49
C SER A 69 -24.88 33.29 7.96
N LYS A 70 -26.06 33.13 7.38
CA LYS A 70 -26.41 33.36 5.97
C LYS A 70 -25.89 34.72 5.46
N ARG A 71 -25.28 34.72 4.27
CA ARG A 71 -25.29 35.86 3.36
C ARG A 71 -25.82 35.41 2.00
N ALA A 72 -26.93 36.00 1.62
CA ALA A 72 -27.57 35.85 0.33
C ALA A 72 -26.80 36.66 -0.71
N VAL A 73 -26.56 36.07 -1.88
CA VAL A 73 -26.31 36.80 -3.12
C VAL A 73 -27.28 36.24 -4.16
N LYS A 74 -28.19 37.12 -4.58
CA LYS A 74 -29.06 36.97 -5.75
C LYS A 74 -28.19 37.12 -7.01
N ASN A 75 -28.43 36.25 -7.99
CA ASN A 75 -28.38 36.44 -9.46
C ASN A 75 -28.54 35.02 -10.03
N GLY A 76 -29.54 34.65 -10.84
CA GLY A 76 -30.24 35.42 -11.85
C GLY A 76 -29.63 35.11 -13.21
N TYR A 77 -29.84 33.90 -13.75
CA TYR A 77 -29.83 33.66 -15.19
C TYR A 77 -30.74 32.49 -15.55
N SER A 78 -31.56 32.78 -16.54
CA SER A 78 -32.71 32.06 -17.09
C SER A 78 -32.32 31.05 -18.17
N ASP A 79 -33.29 30.16 -18.44
CA ASP A 79 -33.55 29.51 -19.73
C ASP A 79 -32.47 28.60 -20.33
N LEU A 80 -32.78 27.30 -20.34
CA LEU A 80 -32.90 26.50 -21.57
C LEU A 80 -33.39 25.11 -21.17
N SER A 81 -34.71 24.97 -21.10
CA SER A 81 -35.39 23.70 -21.18
C SER A 81 -36.32 23.74 -22.39
N VAL A 82 -36.58 22.57 -22.97
CA VAL A 82 -37.50 22.25 -24.08
C VAL A 82 -36.84 22.06 -25.46
N GLN A 83 -37.26 20.95 -26.10
CA GLN A 83 -37.01 20.45 -27.46
C GLN A 83 -35.81 19.47 -27.54
N VAL A 84 -35.91 18.19 -27.90
CA VAL A 84 -36.84 17.50 -28.82
C VAL A 84 -37.04 16.04 -28.38
N LYS A 85 -38.30 15.66 -28.11
CA LYS A 85 -38.80 14.28 -28.17
C LYS A 85 -39.43 14.08 -29.55
N ARG A 86 -39.01 13.04 -30.30
CA ARG A 86 -39.80 12.15 -31.18
C ARG A 86 -39.00 11.71 -32.41
N ALA A 87 -38.73 10.42 -32.52
CA ALA A 87 -39.14 9.61 -33.67
C ALA A 87 -39.09 8.13 -33.28
N ARG A 88 -40.20 7.43 -33.52
CA ARG A 88 -40.47 6.03 -33.22
C ARG A 88 -40.98 5.41 -34.54
N ARG A 89 -40.70 4.12 -34.76
CA ARG A 89 -41.28 3.20 -35.79
C ARG A 89 -40.57 3.26 -37.15
N ARG A 90 -40.20 2.19 -37.87
CA ARG A 90 -40.51 0.74 -37.97
C ARG A 90 -39.20 0.06 -38.48
N ALA A 91 -38.88 -1.21 -38.23
CA ALA A 91 -39.55 -2.36 -38.84
C ALA A 91 -39.28 -3.66 -38.06
N VAL A 92 -40.27 -4.53 -38.14
CA VAL A 92 -40.37 -5.89 -37.60
C VAL A 92 -40.05 -6.84 -38.75
N GLU A 93 -39.21 -7.84 -38.52
CA GLU A 93 -39.45 -9.18 -39.05
C GLU A 93 -38.77 -10.26 -38.17
N PRO A 94 -39.44 -11.38 -37.88
CA PRO A 94 -38.95 -12.40 -36.96
C PRO A 94 -38.31 -13.58 -37.72
N THR A 95 -37.21 -14.11 -37.22
CA THR A 95 -36.76 -15.45 -37.61
C THR A 95 -36.70 -16.34 -36.39
N ASN A 96 -37.62 -17.29 -36.42
CA ASN A 96 -37.85 -18.37 -35.49
C ASN A 96 -36.68 -19.36 -35.56
N ARG A 97 -35.97 -19.61 -34.45
CA ARG A 97 -35.19 -20.85 -34.27
C ARG A 97 -35.18 -21.26 -32.80
N LEU A 98 -35.94 -22.33 -32.56
CA LEU A 98 -35.86 -23.21 -31.40
C LEU A 98 -34.47 -23.86 -31.35
N THR A 99 -33.71 -23.59 -30.30
CA THR A 99 -32.74 -24.53 -29.73
C THR A 99 -32.78 -24.38 -28.22
N SER A 100 -33.11 -25.49 -27.58
CA SER A 100 -33.27 -25.74 -26.15
C SER A 100 -31.95 -25.63 -25.36
N GLU A 101 -32.04 -25.09 -24.13
CA GLU A 101 -31.13 -25.25 -22.97
C GLU A 101 -29.68 -24.73 -23.13
N PRO A 102 -29.16 -23.91 -22.18
CA PRO A 102 -28.87 -24.42 -20.83
C PRO A 102 -29.32 -23.49 -19.71
N LEU A 103 -30.28 -23.94 -18.90
CA LEU A 103 -30.67 -23.25 -17.65
C LEU A 103 -29.77 -23.59 -16.45
N GLU A 104 -28.78 -24.49 -16.61
CA GLU A 104 -27.88 -24.88 -15.50
C GLU A 104 -26.62 -24.01 -15.35
N GLU A 105 -26.20 -23.28 -16.39
CA GLU A 105 -24.95 -22.50 -16.33
C GLU A 105 -25.11 -21.15 -15.58
N ALA A 106 -26.33 -20.61 -15.55
CA ALA A 106 -26.66 -19.41 -14.77
C ALA A 106 -26.72 -19.68 -13.25
N ALA A 107 -27.00 -20.93 -12.83
CA ALA A 107 -27.05 -21.30 -11.43
C ALA A 107 -25.65 -21.38 -10.80
N ALA A 108 -24.64 -21.83 -11.55
CA ALA A 108 -23.24 -21.87 -11.09
C ALA A 108 -22.62 -20.46 -10.98
N SER A 109 -22.96 -19.55 -11.90
CA SER A 109 -22.52 -18.14 -11.83
C SER A 109 -23.21 -17.37 -10.68
N SER A 110 -24.48 -17.69 -10.40
CA SER A 110 -25.23 -17.15 -9.26
C SER A 110 -24.73 -17.69 -7.92
N ALA A 111 -24.34 -18.97 -7.84
CA ALA A 111 -23.77 -19.56 -6.63
C ALA A 111 -22.38 -18.97 -6.28
N ALA A 112 -21.55 -18.65 -7.28
CA ALA A 112 -20.29 -17.93 -7.07
C ALA A 112 -20.49 -16.47 -6.61
N SER A 113 -21.55 -15.79 -7.07
CA SER A 113 -21.95 -14.48 -6.55
C SER A 113 -22.60 -14.54 -5.17
N SER A 114 -23.33 -15.62 -4.86
CA SER A 114 -24.06 -15.78 -3.60
C SER A 114 -23.19 -16.25 -2.43
N LEU A 115 -22.03 -16.85 -2.68
CA LEU A 115 -21.12 -17.29 -1.60
C LEU A 115 -20.25 -16.15 -1.03
N VAL A 116 -20.19 -14.99 -1.69
CA VAL A 116 -19.52 -13.78 -1.18
C VAL A 116 -20.44 -12.98 -0.23
N VAL A 117 -21.73 -13.33 -0.15
CA VAL A 117 -22.75 -12.60 0.65
C VAL A 117 -22.82 -13.07 2.11
N ALA A 118 -22.05 -14.09 2.51
CA ALA A 118 -21.88 -14.46 3.92
C ALA A 118 -20.69 -13.74 4.60
N ALA A 119 -20.10 -12.74 3.94
CA ALA A 119 -19.34 -11.73 4.66
C ALA A 119 -20.37 -10.89 5.43
N ASP A 120 -20.29 -10.91 6.76
CA ASP A 120 -20.85 -9.90 7.69
C ASP A 120 -21.38 -8.69 6.91
N GLU A 121 -22.68 -8.39 7.01
CA GLU A 121 -23.19 -7.06 6.68
C GLU A 121 -22.20 -6.08 7.30
N LEU A 122 -21.32 -5.51 6.47
CA LEU A 122 -20.26 -4.63 6.92
C LEU A 122 -21.01 -3.45 7.51
N ASP A 123 -21.17 -3.41 8.84
CA ASP A 123 -21.85 -2.33 9.54
C ASP A 123 -21.25 -1.03 9.01
N GLU A 124 -21.96 -0.37 8.08
CA GLU A 124 -21.48 0.79 7.36
C GLU A 124 -21.13 1.89 8.37
N GLY A 125 -21.90 1.93 9.46
CA GLY A 125 -21.62 2.77 10.62
C GLY A 125 -20.31 2.41 11.31
N ALA A 126 -20.02 1.13 11.58
CA ALA A 126 -18.74 0.71 12.15
C ALA A 126 -17.55 0.96 11.21
N PHE A 127 -17.72 0.77 9.90
CA PHE A 127 -16.71 1.14 8.93
C PHE A 127 -16.46 2.65 8.96
N LEU A 128 -17.50 3.47 8.82
CA LEU A 128 -17.39 4.93 8.78
C LEU A 128 -16.75 5.48 10.07
N ARG A 129 -17.14 4.96 11.24
CA ARG A 129 -16.51 5.32 12.53
C ARG A 129 -15.01 5.02 12.54
N ARG A 130 -14.61 3.82 12.09
CA ARG A 130 -13.18 3.43 12.02
C ARG A 130 -12.42 4.27 11.00
N PHE A 131 -13.03 4.56 9.85
CA PHE A 131 -12.45 5.39 8.81
C PHE A 131 -12.22 6.83 9.29
N LEU A 132 -13.23 7.46 9.90
CA LEU A 132 -13.11 8.82 10.45
C LEU A 132 -12.07 8.88 11.58
N ALA A 133 -12.05 7.89 12.48
CA ALA A 133 -11.03 7.81 13.51
C ALA A 133 -9.62 7.67 12.92
N PHE A 134 -9.47 6.87 11.86
CA PHE A 134 -8.21 6.73 11.13
C PHE A 134 -7.79 8.04 10.45
N ARG A 135 -8.72 8.75 9.80
CA ARG A 135 -8.47 10.06 9.18
C ARG A 135 -7.99 11.09 10.19
N GLN A 136 -8.69 11.21 11.33
CA GLN A 136 -8.27 12.08 12.44
C GLN A 136 -6.88 11.71 12.96
N TYR A 137 -6.58 10.41 13.05
CA TYR A 137 -5.26 9.94 13.45
C TYR A 137 -4.17 10.35 12.45
N VAL A 138 -4.40 10.21 11.14
CA VAL A 138 -3.47 10.64 10.09
C VAL A 138 -3.25 12.16 10.13
N GLU A 139 -4.32 12.95 10.27
CA GLU A 139 -4.22 14.41 10.40
C GLU A 139 -3.36 14.81 11.59
N MET A 140 -3.56 14.15 12.74
CA MET A 140 -2.72 14.36 13.92
C MET A 140 -1.26 13.99 13.62
N LEU A 141 -0.97 12.88 12.94
CA LEU A 141 0.41 12.53 12.58
C LEU A 141 1.06 13.61 11.70
N LEU A 142 0.37 14.08 10.67
CA LEU A 142 0.86 15.13 9.76
C LEU A 142 1.00 16.48 10.46
N GLN A 143 0.15 16.77 11.42
CA GLN A 143 0.29 17.96 12.24
C GLN A 143 1.54 17.82 13.13
N TYR A 144 1.68 16.76 13.93
CA TYR A 144 2.64 16.75 15.04
C TYR A 144 4.02 16.12 14.76
N LEU A 145 4.16 15.25 13.76
CA LEU A 145 5.45 14.61 13.46
C LEU A 145 6.46 15.50 12.74
N PRO A 146 6.07 16.32 11.73
CA PRO A 146 7.01 17.23 11.10
C PRO A 146 7.55 18.23 12.15
N SER A 147 8.85 18.46 12.12
CA SER A 147 9.44 19.57 12.88
C SER A 147 8.77 20.89 12.51
N LYS A 148 8.83 21.90 13.39
CA LYS A 148 8.27 23.24 13.09
C LYS A 148 8.78 23.81 11.76
N THR A 149 10.02 23.49 11.38
CA THR A 149 10.61 23.88 10.09
C THR A 149 10.12 23.02 8.93
N ALA A 150 9.87 21.72 9.13
CA ALA A 150 9.30 20.80 8.15
C ALA A 150 7.83 21.08 7.84
N ARG A 151 7.04 21.59 8.80
CA ARG A 151 5.64 21.99 8.58
C ARG A 151 5.49 23.06 7.50
N ASN A 152 6.47 23.97 7.41
CA ASN A 152 6.39 25.14 6.53
C ASN A 152 7.03 24.90 5.16
N LYS A 153 7.69 23.75 4.94
CA LYS A 153 8.35 23.45 3.68
C LYS A 153 7.82 22.14 3.10
N PRO A 154 7.03 22.20 2.01
CA PRO A 154 6.52 21.00 1.35
C PRO A 154 7.66 20.18 0.76
N TRP A 155 7.46 18.87 0.70
CA TRP A 155 8.36 17.95 0.01
C TRP A 155 8.05 17.98 -1.49
N ARG A 156 8.93 18.63 -2.25
CA ARG A 156 8.79 18.78 -3.70
C ARG A 156 9.33 17.58 -4.44
N LEU A 157 8.47 16.93 -5.23
CA LEU A 157 8.82 15.85 -6.14
C LEU A 157 8.93 16.43 -7.54
N THR A 158 10.12 16.42 -8.10
CA THR A 158 10.38 16.88 -9.47
C THR A 158 10.58 15.67 -10.35
N VAL A 159 9.71 15.46 -11.33
CA VAL A 159 9.64 14.24 -12.14
C VAL A 159 9.54 14.58 -13.63
N ARG A 160 10.08 13.73 -14.49
CA ARG A 160 9.97 13.86 -15.94
C ARG A 160 8.86 12.95 -16.44
N ARG A 161 8.00 13.45 -17.33
CA ARG A 161 6.88 12.66 -17.88
C ARG A 161 7.34 11.38 -18.58
N ASN A 162 8.48 11.42 -19.27
CA ASN A 162 9.04 10.25 -19.97
C ASN A 162 9.83 9.28 -19.07
N GLN A 163 10.05 9.61 -17.80
CA GLN A 163 10.74 8.76 -16.81
C GLN A 163 9.99 8.77 -15.48
N LEU A 164 8.65 8.87 -15.54
CA LEU A 164 7.81 9.13 -14.38
C LEU A 164 8.01 8.09 -13.27
N CYS A 165 7.86 6.80 -13.60
CA CYS A 165 8.00 5.73 -12.62
C CYS A 165 9.40 5.70 -11.98
N GLN A 166 10.45 5.85 -12.79
CA GLN A 166 11.83 5.85 -12.29
C GLN A 166 12.10 7.04 -11.36
N ASP A 167 11.66 8.24 -11.74
CA ASP A 167 11.85 9.45 -10.94
C ASP A 167 11.08 9.36 -9.62
N VAL A 168 9.81 8.93 -9.66
CA VAL A 168 8.97 8.76 -8.45
C VAL A 168 9.59 7.71 -7.54
N VAL A 169 9.91 6.50 -8.03
CA VAL A 169 10.56 5.45 -7.22
C VAL A 169 11.89 5.95 -6.64
N GLY A 170 12.67 6.70 -7.43
CA GLY A 170 13.93 7.32 -7.01
C GLY A 170 13.78 8.28 -5.83
N HIS A 171 12.72 9.11 -5.81
CA HIS A 171 12.44 10.02 -4.69
C HIS A 171 12.15 9.30 -3.37
N PHE A 172 11.67 8.05 -3.42
CA PHE A 172 11.37 7.26 -2.23
C PHE A 172 12.50 6.31 -1.83
N SER A 173 13.59 6.28 -2.61
CA SER A 173 14.76 5.46 -2.35
C SER A 173 15.50 5.89 -1.07
N PRO A 174 15.95 4.94 -0.23
CA PRO A 174 16.75 5.22 0.98
C PRO A 174 18.12 5.84 0.71
N ALA A 175 18.58 5.88 -0.55
CA ALA A 175 19.80 6.58 -0.96
C ALA A 175 19.75 8.09 -0.64
N ILE A 176 18.53 8.66 -0.55
CA ILE A 176 18.31 9.96 0.08
C ILE A 176 18.45 9.75 1.59
N LYS A 177 19.52 10.30 2.19
CA LYS A 177 19.90 10.19 3.62
C LYS A 177 18.74 9.73 4.50
N ALA A 178 18.77 8.47 4.94
CA ALA A 178 17.65 7.78 5.58
C ALA A 178 16.97 8.54 6.75
N ALA A 179 17.70 9.44 7.41
CA ALA A 179 17.15 10.32 8.46
C ALA A 179 16.19 11.40 7.92
N ASP A 180 16.47 11.96 6.73
CA ASP A 180 15.66 13.01 6.11
C ASP A 180 14.39 12.42 5.48
N THR A 181 14.49 11.23 4.88
CA THR A 181 13.36 10.57 4.19
C THR A 181 12.23 10.22 5.13
N LYS A 182 12.53 9.80 6.37
CA LYS A 182 11.50 9.50 7.38
C LYS A 182 10.64 10.70 7.74
N LEU A 183 11.23 11.89 7.85
CA LEU A 183 10.50 13.12 8.16
C LEU A 183 9.79 13.70 6.92
N LYS A 184 10.37 13.53 5.74
CA LYS A 184 9.78 13.97 4.46
C LYS A 184 8.47 13.27 4.15
N LEU A 185 8.31 12.00 4.54
CA LEU A 185 7.04 11.27 4.37
C LEU A 185 5.85 11.92 5.09
N PHE A 186 6.09 12.75 6.11
CA PHE A 186 5.05 13.48 6.83
C PHE A 186 4.93 14.96 6.42
N GLN A 187 5.75 15.45 5.49
CA GLN A 187 5.65 16.82 4.94
C GLN A 187 4.73 16.81 3.73
N ARG A 188 3.77 17.74 3.59
CA ARG A 188 2.91 17.85 2.39
C ARG A 188 3.69 17.71 1.08
N THR A 189 3.23 16.83 0.18
CA THR A 189 3.86 16.61 -1.13
C THR A 189 3.42 17.69 -2.12
N GLU A 190 4.36 18.15 -2.95
CA GLU A 190 4.07 18.98 -4.13
C GLU A 190 4.75 18.35 -5.35
N GLY A 191 3.95 17.87 -6.31
CA GLY A 191 4.43 17.37 -7.60
C GLY A 191 4.79 18.50 -8.56
N THR A 192 5.81 18.30 -9.38
CA THR A 192 6.18 19.21 -10.47
C THR A 192 6.75 18.41 -11.63
N PHE A 193 6.17 18.59 -12.82
CA PHE A 193 6.69 17.97 -14.05
C PHE A 193 7.79 18.83 -14.67
N VAL A 194 8.79 18.17 -15.26
CA VAL A 194 9.87 18.82 -16.01
C VAL A 194 9.81 18.38 -17.46
N VAL A 195 9.78 19.36 -18.36
CA VAL A 195 9.75 19.18 -19.81
C VAL A 195 10.90 19.99 -20.39
N HIS A 196 11.82 19.32 -21.12
CA HIS A 196 13.02 19.95 -21.70
C HIS A 196 13.87 20.77 -20.70
N GLY A 197 13.97 20.32 -19.44
CA GLY A 197 14.77 20.98 -18.40
C GLY A 197 14.11 22.19 -17.74
N SER A 198 12.91 22.58 -18.18
CA SER A 198 12.11 23.62 -17.53
C SER A 198 10.95 23.00 -16.76
N LYS A 199 10.56 23.64 -15.65
CA LYS A 199 9.37 23.22 -14.89
C LYS A 199 8.13 23.57 -15.72
N GLU A 200 7.23 22.60 -15.85
CA GLU A 200 5.92 22.83 -16.42
C GLU A 200 5.18 23.85 -15.54
N GLU A 201 4.66 24.92 -16.15
CA GLU A 201 3.80 25.86 -15.44
C GLU A 201 2.47 25.17 -15.15
N GLY A 202 2.18 24.95 -13.87
CA GLY A 202 0.86 24.51 -13.41
C GLY A 202 0.13 25.65 -12.74
N GLU A 203 -1.14 25.83 -13.08
CA GLU A 203 -2.02 26.80 -12.42
C GLU A 203 -2.31 26.39 -10.95
N ASP A 204 -2.33 25.08 -10.68
CA ASP A 204 -2.57 24.51 -9.35
C ASP A 204 -1.61 23.35 -9.01
N LEU A 205 -0.82 23.53 -7.93
CA LEU A 205 0.09 22.51 -7.41
C LEU A 205 -0.67 21.30 -6.82
N GLY A 206 -1.92 21.48 -6.38
CA GLY A 206 -2.80 20.41 -5.93
C GLY A 206 -3.12 19.45 -7.07
N GLY A 207 -3.69 19.98 -8.15
CA GLY A 207 -3.99 19.23 -9.38
C GLY A 207 -2.79 18.46 -9.94
N LEU A 208 -1.59 19.09 -9.99
CA LEU A 208 -0.37 18.41 -10.46
C LEU A 208 0.05 17.23 -9.58
N THR A 209 -0.20 17.30 -8.27
CA THR A 209 0.16 16.20 -7.35
C THR A 209 -0.79 15.02 -7.53
N VAL A 210 -2.08 15.27 -7.72
CA VAL A 210 -3.08 14.25 -8.04
C VAL A 210 -2.76 13.59 -9.38
N GLU A 211 -2.42 14.38 -10.40
CA GLU A 211 -2.01 13.89 -11.71
C GLU A 211 -0.76 13.02 -11.62
N LEU A 212 0.26 13.44 -10.86
CA LEU A 212 1.49 12.69 -10.66
C LEU A 212 1.22 11.28 -10.13
N TYR A 213 0.43 11.14 -9.06
CA TYR A 213 0.11 9.83 -8.50
C TYR A 213 -0.76 8.99 -9.44
N SER A 214 -1.74 9.61 -10.09
CA SER A 214 -2.63 8.92 -11.04
C SER A 214 -1.87 8.36 -12.24
N CYS A 215 -0.97 9.15 -12.83
CA CYS A 215 -0.11 8.71 -13.93
C CYS A 215 0.89 7.66 -13.46
N PHE A 216 1.49 7.85 -12.28
CA PHE A 216 2.45 6.91 -11.71
C PHE A 216 1.85 5.51 -11.54
N PHE A 217 0.68 5.37 -10.91
CA PHE A 217 0.07 4.06 -10.70
C PHE A 217 -0.42 3.42 -12.01
N ARG A 218 -0.85 4.23 -12.98
CA ARG A 218 -1.19 3.72 -14.31
C ARG A 218 0.02 3.12 -15.02
N GLU A 219 1.19 3.72 -14.88
CA GLU A 219 2.41 3.30 -15.59
C GLU A 219 3.19 2.21 -14.83
N VAL A 220 3.26 2.26 -13.49
CA VAL A 220 4.02 1.29 -12.69
C VAL A 220 3.41 -0.11 -12.69
N LEU A 221 2.12 -0.19 -12.99
CA LEU A 221 1.35 -1.43 -13.10
C LEU A 221 1.41 -2.05 -14.51
N LEU A 222 2.07 -1.40 -15.47
CA LEU A 222 2.25 -1.98 -16.80
C LEU A 222 3.24 -3.15 -16.75
N PRO A 223 3.02 -4.22 -17.56
CA PRO A 223 3.92 -5.37 -17.63
C PRO A 223 5.38 -4.99 -17.89
N ASP A 224 5.60 -3.99 -18.76
CA ASP A 224 6.93 -3.51 -19.15
C ASP A 224 7.77 -2.99 -17.96
N PHE A 225 7.13 -2.59 -16.86
CA PHE A 225 7.83 -2.14 -15.67
C PHE A 225 8.31 -3.30 -14.79
N GLY A 226 7.73 -4.50 -14.94
CA GLY A 226 8.18 -5.75 -14.32
C GLY A 226 8.05 -5.84 -12.79
N LEU A 227 7.33 -4.92 -12.14
CA LEU A 227 7.10 -4.99 -10.69
C LEU A 227 5.83 -5.77 -10.31
N PHE A 228 4.85 -5.79 -11.20
CA PHE A 228 3.56 -6.43 -10.99
C PHE A 228 3.23 -7.31 -12.18
N GLU A 229 2.52 -8.40 -11.91
CA GLU A 229 2.07 -9.37 -12.91
C GLU A 229 0.58 -9.65 -12.71
N GLY A 230 -0.11 -9.96 -13.81
CA GLY A 230 -1.43 -10.59 -13.81
C GLY A 230 -1.30 -12.07 -14.13
N ALA A 231 -2.41 -12.81 -14.10
CA ALA A 231 -2.42 -14.16 -14.63
C ALA A 231 -2.48 -14.15 -16.16
N GLY A 232 -1.59 -14.92 -16.79
CA GLY A 232 -1.51 -15.07 -18.24
C GLY A 232 -0.80 -13.91 -18.96
N ASP A 233 -0.60 -14.09 -20.27
CA ASP A 233 0.02 -13.08 -21.15
C ASP A 233 -0.92 -11.88 -21.39
N ASP A 234 -2.23 -12.09 -21.21
CA ASP A 234 -3.27 -11.09 -21.37
C ASP A 234 -3.65 -10.48 -20.01
N THR A 235 -2.92 -9.45 -19.60
CA THR A 235 -3.24 -8.66 -18.39
C THR A 235 -4.64 -8.01 -18.41
N SER A 236 -5.35 -8.10 -19.53
CA SER A 236 -6.72 -7.64 -19.71
C SER A 236 -7.77 -8.47 -18.95
N THR A 237 -7.48 -9.74 -18.64
CA THR A 237 -8.42 -10.65 -17.95
C THR A 237 -8.27 -10.62 -16.42
N SER A 238 -7.09 -10.24 -15.92
CA SER A 238 -6.84 -10.12 -14.49
C SER A 238 -7.51 -8.88 -13.92
N ILE A 239 -8.33 -9.06 -12.89
CA ILE A 239 -8.97 -7.94 -12.17
C ILE A 239 -7.97 -7.28 -11.22
N GLY A 240 -6.97 -8.04 -10.76
CA GLY A 240 -6.05 -7.66 -9.71
C GLY A 240 -4.63 -8.19 -9.93
N LEU A 241 -3.70 -7.27 -10.12
CA LEU A 241 -2.27 -7.52 -10.25
C LEU A 241 -1.62 -7.78 -8.89
N LEU A 242 -0.65 -8.68 -8.87
CA LEU A 242 0.14 -9.02 -7.69
C LEU A 242 1.62 -8.70 -7.94
N PRO A 243 2.43 -8.49 -6.88
CA PRO A 243 3.86 -8.29 -7.05
C PRO A 243 4.51 -9.46 -7.79
N SER A 244 5.36 -9.17 -8.76
CA SER A 244 6.08 -10.24 -9.45
C SER A 244 7.09 -10.92 -8.51
N PRO A 245 7.23 -12.26 -8.57
CA PRO A 245 8.28 -13.01 -7.86
C PRO A 245 9.70 -12.51 -8.13
N THR A 246 9.93 -11.96 -9.32
CA THR A 246 11.26 -11.51 -9.79
C THR A 246 11.44 -10.00 -9.67
N ALA A 247 10.46 -9.28 -9.11
CA ALA A 247 10.51 -7.83 -8.97
C ALA A 247 11.73 -7.38 -8.14
N ASP A 248 12.32 -6.24 -8.52
CA ASP A 248 13.39 -5.64 -7.71
C ASP A 248 12.87 -5.27 -6.31
N LEU A 249 13.43 -5.92 -5.28
CA LEU A 249 12.96 -5.77 -3.90
C LEU A 249 13.11 -4.35 -3.38
N GLN A 250 14.15 -3.61 -3.82
CA GLN A 250 14.34 -2.23 -3.40
C GLN A 250 13.26 -1.31 -3.99
N SER A 251 12.92 -1.51 -5.26
CA SER A 251 11.82 -0.83 -5.92
C SER A 251 10.48 -1.18 -5.25
N MET A 252 10.21 -2.45 -4.97
CA MET A 252 9.01 -2.87 -4.21
C MET A 252 8.93 -2.20 -2.83
N ASN A 253 10.05 -2.08 -2.11
CA ASN A 253 10.10 -1.32 -0.87
C ASN A 253 9.73 0.15 -1.07
N ASN A 254 10.20 0.77 -2.16
CA ASN A 254 9.85 2.14 -2.47
C ASN A 254 8.37 2.28 -2.86
N ILE A 255 7.78 1.33 -3.60
CA ILE A 255 6.34 1.30 -3.87
C ILE A 255 5.54 1.26 -2.57
N GLY A 256 5.95 0.45 -1.60
CA GLY A 256 5.29 0.39 -0.30
C GLY A 256 5.29 1.75 0.41
N ARG A 257 6.40 2.50 0.33
CA ARG A 257 6.49 3.86 0.89
C ARG A 257 5.59 4.83 0.13
N ILE A 258 5.49 4.70 -1.18
CA ILE A 258 4.61 5.51 -2.02
C ILE A 258 3.14 5.23 -1.66
N MET A 259 2.75 3.97 -1.50
CA MET A 259 1.39 3.60 -1.05
C MET A 259 1.09 4.18 0.33
N CYS A 260 2.01 4.07 1.29
CA CYS A 260 1.87 4.70 2.60
C CYS A 260 1.71 6.22 2.46
N ARG A 261 2.47 6.83 1.55
CA ARG A 261 2.38 8.25 1.28
C ARG A 261 1.02 8.66 0.71
N CYS A 262 0.46 7.90 -0.21
CA CYS A 262 -0.87 8.15 -0.74
C CYS A 262 -1.93 8.09 0.36
N VAL A 263 -1.82 7.16 1.31
CA VAL A 263 -2.71 7.12 2.49
C VAL A 263 -2.57 8.39 3.35
N LEU A 264 -1.35 8.90 3.53
CA LEU A 264 -1.12 10.15 4.27
C LEU A 264 -1.67 11.37 3.52
N ASP A 265 -1.48 11.44 2.19
CA ASP A 265 -1.92 12.56 1.35
C ASP A 265 -3.38 12.46 0.88
N ASP A 266 -4.12 11.44 1.32
CA ASP A 266 -5.48 11.15 0.88
C ASP A 266 -5.61 10.98 -0.65
N GLN A 267 -4.60 10.36 -1.26
CA GLN A 267 -4.54 10.12 -2.70
C GLN A 267 -4.97 8.70 -3.04
N PRO A 268 -5.81 8.51 -4.06
CA PRO A 268 -6.18 7.18 -4.51
C PRO A 268 -4.98 6.49 -5.18
N LEU A 269 -4.86 5.17 -4.98
CA LEU A 269 -3.86 4.34 -5.64
C LEU A 269 -4.25 3.96 -7.07
N GLY A 270 -5.47 4.30 -7.51
CA GLY A 270 -6.04 3.85 -8.78
C GLY A 270 -6.59 2.41 -8.71
N ARG A 271 -6.92 1.86 -9.88
CA ARG A 271 -7.33 0.47 -10.05
C ARG A 271 -6.12 -0.38 -10.43
N GLY A 272 -6.20 -1.69 -10.16
CA GLY A 272 -5.25 -2.68 -10.69
C GLY A 272 -4.52 -3.50 -9.64
N PHE A 273 -4.49 -3.09 -8.36
CA PHE A 273 -3.95 -3.98 -7.31
C PHE A 273 -4.96 -5.07 -6.95
N GLY A 274 -4.51 -6.31 -6.90
CA GLY A 274 -5.31 -7.42 -6.40
C GLY A 274 -5.62 -7.29 -4.92
N ARG A 275 -6.82 -7.74 -4.53
CA ARG A 275 -7.31 -7.69 -3.14
C ARG A 275 -6.31 -8.29 -2.16
N PHE A 276 -5.64 -9.38 -2.56
CA PHE A 276 -4.64 -10.05 -1.72
C PHE A 276 -3.53 -9.13 -1.22
N VAL A 277 -3.11 -8.13 -2.02
CA VAL A 277 -2.08 -7.17 -1.60
C VAL A 277 -2.51 -6.43 -0.33
N PHE A 278 -3.78 -6.01 -0.26
CA PHE A 278 -4.31 -5.28 0.90
C PHE A 278 -4.51 -6.20 2.11
N GLU A 279 -4.97 -7.44 1.90
CA GLU A 279 -5.07 -8.44 2.97
C GLU A 279 -3.68 -8.78 3.55
N PHE A 280 -2.64 -8.79 2.71
CA PHE A 280 -1.26 -8.99 3.16
C PHE A 280 -0.71 -7.78 3.92
N LEU A 281 -0.91 -6.56 3.42
CA LEU A 281 -0.49 -5.33 4.09
C LEU A 281 -1.18 -5.13 5.45
N ALA A 282 -2.44 -5.54 5.57
CA ALA A 282 -3.21 -5.51 6.80
C ALA A 282 -2.87 -6.67 7.77
N ASP A 283 -1.98 -7.58 7.38
CA ASP A 283 -1.65 -8.79 8.13
C ASP A 283 -2.87 -9.67 8.43
N ALA A 284 -3.85 -9.66 7.51
CA ALA A 284 -5.12 -10.33 7.65
C ALA A 284 -5.26 -11.60 6.78
N HIS A 285 -4.34 -11.78 5.84
CA HIS A 285 -4.36 -12.86 4.86
C HIS A 285 -4.48 -14.27 5.46
N GLU A 286 -3.79 -14.57 6.57
CA GLU A 286 -3.85 -15.91 7.19
C GLU A 286 -5.25 -16.31 7.64
N TRP A 287 -6.00 -15.38 8.23
CA TRP A 287 -7.31 -15.68 8.84
C TRP A 287 -8.51 -15.22 8.01
N ARG A 288 -8.31 -14.41 6.97
CA ARG A 288 -9.36 -14.02 6.01
C ARG A 288 -9.28 -14.74 4.68
N VAL A 289 -8.07 -14.96 4.17
CA VAL A 289 -7.87 -15.55 2.84
C VAL A 289 -7.62 -17.05 2.97
N PHE A 290 -6.67 -17.44 3.81
CA PHE A 290 -6.27 -18.85 3.97
C PHE A 290 -7.02 -19.60 5.07
N LYS A 291 -8.19 -19.09 5.47
CA LYS A 291 -9.07 -19.73 6.46
C LYS A 291 -9.69 -21.02 5.92
N ASP A 292 -10.15 -20.96 4.67
CA ASP A 292 -10.85 -22.04 3.99
C ASP A 292 -10.61 -21.96 2.47
N PRO A 293 -10.75 -23.08 1.73
CA PRO A 293 -10.50 -23.11 0.29
C PRO A 293 -11.37 -22.13 -0.50
N GLN A 294 -12.62 -21.93 -0.11
CA GLN A 294 -13.56 -21.05 -0.82
C GLN A 294 -13.08 -19.59 -0.76
N SER A 295 -12.67 -19.12 0.42
CA SER A 295 -12.12 -17.79 0.63
C SER A 295 -10.82 -17.60 -0.16
N ALA A 296 -9.94 -18.61 -0.17
CA ALA A 296 -8.69 -18.58 -0.91
C ALA A 296 -8.92 -18.54 -2.43
N LEU A 297 -9.85 -19.36 -2.93
CA LEU A 297 -10.23 -19.41 -4.34
C LEU A 297 -10.89 -18.10 -4.80
N ALA A 298 -11.72 -17.47 -3.98
CA ALA A 298 -12.32 -16.18 -4.29
C ALA A 298 -11.26 -15.09 -4.48
N VAL A 299 -10.23 -15.07 -3.63
CA VAL A 299 -9.11 -14.14 -3.80
C VAL A 299 -8.21 -14.53 -4.97
N LEU A 300 -8.03 -15.83 -5.23
CA LEU A 300 -7.33 -16.30 -6.42
C LEU A 300 -8.06 -15.87 -7.69
N SER A 301 -9.40 -15.86 -7.73
CA SER A 301 -10.14 -15.47 -8.93
C SER A 301 -9.95 -14.01 -9.33
N ASP A 302 -9.61 -13.12 -8.39
CA ASP A 302 -9.25 -11.74 -8.72
C ASP A 302 -7.95 -11.67 -9.54
N PHE A 303 -7.03 -12.63 -9.32
CA PHE A 303 -5.73 -12.71 -9.98
C PHE A 303 -5.76 -13.61 -11.22
N ASP A 304 -6.18 -14.88 -11.04
CA ASP A 304 -6.25 -15.97 -12.01
C ASP A 304 -7.64 -16.65 -11.95
N PRO A 305 -8.64 -16.13 -12.67
CA PRO A 305 -10.01 -16.67 -12.64
C PRO A 305 -10.10 -18.09 -13.21
N GLU A 306 -9.31 -18.41 -14.25
CA GLU A 306 -9.33 -19.73 -14.89
C GLU A 306 -8.75 -20.81 -13.99
N LEU A 307 -7.62 -20.54 -13.31
CA LEU A 307 -7.05 -21.47 -12.34
C LEU A 307 -7.97 -21.63 -11.14
N SER A 308 -8.55 -20.53 -10.63
CA SER A 308 -9.50 -20.60 -9.53
C SER A 308 -10.71 -21.48 -9.87
N GLN A 309 -11.29 -21.31 -11.06
CA GLN A 309 -12.40 -22.14 -11.51
C GLN A 309 -12.01 -23.62 -11.64
N ARG A 310 -10.85 -23.92 -12.23
CA ARG A 310 -10.34 -25.30 -12.34
C ARG A 310 -10.16 -25.95 -10.98
N TRP A 311 -9.56 -25.25 -10.03
CA TRP A 311 -9.37 -25.79 -8.68
C TRP A 311 -10.67 -25.90 -7.88
N ALA A 312 -11.64 -25.02 -8.10
CA ALA A 312 -12.97 -25.17 -7.55
C ALA A 312 -13.66 -26.45 -8.04
N GLN A 313 -13.48 -26.82 -9.32
CA GLN A 313 -14.03 -28.07 -9.87
C GLN A 313 -13.41 -29.32 -9.23
N LEU A 314 -12.11 -29.28 -8.88
CA LEU A 314 -11.44 -30.40 -8.18
C LEU A 314 -12.03 -30.67 -6.80
N LEU A 315 -12.57 -29.65 -6.12
CA LEU A 315 -13.25 -29.82 -4.83
C LEU A 315 -14.60 -30.53 -4.97
N VAL A 316 -15.27 -30.40 -6.13
CA VAL A 316 -16.56 -31.04 -6.40
C VAL A 316 -16.37 -32.46 -6.94
N GLN A 317 -15.38 -32.65 -7.82
CA GLN A 317 -15.09 -33.92 -8.48
C GLN A 317 -13.58 -34.20 -8.44
N PRO A 318 -13.04 -34.72 -7.31
CA PRO A 318 -11.62 -35.01 -7.18
C PRO A 318 -11.23 -36.19 -8.10
N PRO A 319 -10.36 -35.98 -9.11
CA PRO A 319 -9.82 -37.06 -9.92
C PRO A 319 -8.87 -37.94 -9.11
N ALA A 320 -8.76 -39.22 -9.47
CA ALA A 320 -7.71 -40.10 -8.96
C ALA A 320 -6.35 -39.79 -9.62
N GLY A 321 -5.23 -40.10 -8.95
CA GLY A 321 -3.88 -39.92 -9.49
C GLY A 321 -3.40 -38.47 -9.55
N LEU A 322 -4.02 -37.56 -8.81
CA LEU A 322 -3.59 -36.16 -8.71
C LEU A 322 -2.45 -36.05 -7.70
N THR A 323 -1.38 -35.38 -8.05
CA THR A 323 -0.17 -35.22 -7.23
C THR A 323 -0.07 -33.81 -6.68
N LEU A 324 0.62 -33.62 -5.55
CA LEU A 324 0.73 -32.31 -4.90
C LEU A 324 1.48 -31.26 -5.75
N ASP A 325 2.38 -31.70 -6.63
CA ASP A 325 3.15 -30.84 -7.54
C ASP A 325 2.27 -30.06 -8.54
N PHE A 326 1.06 -30.58 -8.83
CA PHE A 326 0.04 -29.88 -9.61
C PHE A 326 -0.37 -28.54 -8.98
N PHE A 327 -0.39 -28.46 -7.65
CA PHE A 327 -0.80 -27.28 -6.88
C PHE A 327 0.39 -26.40 -6.49
N ASP A 328 1.49 -27.03 -6.09
CA ASP A 328 2.75 -26.40 -5.71
C ASP A 328 3.90 -27.13 -6.42
N PRO A 329 4.46 -26.58 -7.51
CA PRO A 329 5.56 -27.21 -8.25
C PRO A 329 6.81 -27.54 -7.43
N GLY A 330 6.95 -27.01 -6.20
CA GLY A 330 8.03 -27.35 -5.27
C GLY A 330 7.68 -28.45 -4.27
N ALA A 331 6.46 -28.98 -4.27
CA ALA A 331 6.02 -30.06 -3.40
C ALA A 331 6.59 -31.42 -3.84
N ALA A 332 6.56 -32.39 -2.92
CA ALA A 332 6.89 -33.76 -3.25
C ALA A 332 5.87 -34.36 -4.22
N ASP A 333 6.33 -35.30 -5.06
CA ASP A 333 5.49 -36.11 -5.94
C ASP A 333 4.70 -37.16 -5.12
N GLU A 334 3.82 -36.66 -4.25
CA GLU A 334 2.94 -37.44 -3.39
C GLU A 334 1.52 -37.34 -3.94
N GLU A 335 0.88 -38.49 -4.12
CA GLU A 335 -0.50 -38.56 -4.55
C GLU A 335 -1.43 -37.98 -3.48
N VAL A 336 -2.31 -37.09 -3.88
CA VAL A 336 -3.35 -36.53 -3.04
C VAL A 336 -4.50 -37.54 -3.00
N PRO A 337 -4.83 -38.10 -1.82
CA PRO A 337 -6.00 -38.96 -1.69
C PRO A 337 -7.24 -38.23 -2.20
N PRO A 338 -8.16 -38.90 -2.92
CA PRO A 338 -9.40 -38.29 -3.43
C PRO A 338 -10.41 -37.94 -2.31
N GLU A 339 -9.98 -38.00 -1.05
CA GLU A 339 -10.77 -37.57 0.10
C GLU A 339 -10.93 -36.04 0.10
N SER A 340 -12.16 -35.58 0.35
CA SER A 340 -12.50 -34.15 0.35
C SER A 340 -11.55 -33.32 1.22
N ALA A 341 -11.19 -33.77 2.43
CA ALA A 341 -10.29 -33.04 3.31
C ALA A 341 -8.82 -33.01 2.84
N ALA A 342 -8.36 -34.01 2.08
CA ALA A 342 -7.02 -34.00 1.49
C ALA A 342 -6.97 -33.05 0.28
N MET A 343 -7.99 -33.11 -0.58
CA MET A 343 -8.11 -32.21 -1.73
C MET A 343 -8.27 -30.74 -1.31
N GLU A 344 -9.08 -30.46 -0.28
CA GLU A 344 -9.21 -29.10 0.28
C GLU A 344 -7.87 -28.53 0.75
N ARG A 345 -7.06 -29.34 1.44
CA ARG A 345 -5.72 -28.94 1.88
C ARG A 345 -4.77 -28.72 0.70
N ALA A 346 -4.83 -29.56 -0.32
CA ALA A 346 -4.01 -29.42 -1.53
C ALA A 346 -4.37 -28.14 -2.31
N VAL A 347 -5.66 -27.86 -2.52
CA VAL A 347 -6.14 -26.63 -3.16
C VAL A 347 -5.74 -25.39 -2.35
N LEU A 348 -5.90 -25.43 -1.02
CA LEU A 348 -5.50 -24.32 -0.15
C LEU A 348 -3.99 -24.08 -0.20
N ALA A 349 -3.19 -25.15 -0.21
CA ALA A 349 -1.74 -25.07 -0.38
C ALA A 349 -1.36 -24.47 -1.74
N GLY A 350 -2.03 -24.88 -2.83
CA GLY A 350 -1.86 -24.29 -4.15
C GLY A 350 -2.20 -22.80 -4.20
N CYS A 351 -3.33 -22.41 -3.59
CA CYS A 351 -3.72 -20.99 -3.49
C CYS A 351 -2.67 -20.19 -2.72
N ARG A 352 -2.19 -20.73 -1.60
CA ARG A 352 -1.13 -20.13 -0.80
C ARG A 352 0.17 -20.01 -1.60
N HIS A 353 0.54 -21.05 -2.33
CA HIS A 353 1.71 -21.03 -3.19
C HIS A 353 1.60 -19.92 -4.23
N LYS A 354 0.50 -19.91 -4.98
CA LYS A 354 0.25 -18.98 -6.07
C LYS A 354 0.05 -17.54 -5.62
N LEU A 355 -0.54 -17.27 -4.45
CA LEU A 355 -0.81 -15.91 -3.97
C LEU A 355 0.36 -15.35 -3.13
N LEU A 356 0.98 -16.19 -2.30
CA LEU A 356 1.95 -15.80 -1.29
C LEU A 356 3.35 -16.37 -1.55
N THR A 357 3.52 -17.70 -1.51
CA THR A 357 4.84 -18.33 -1.36
C THR A 357 5.83 -17.91 -2.44
N ILE A 358 5.44 -17.95 -3.72
CA ILE A 358 6.35 -17.62 -4.84
C ILE A 358 6.81 -16.16 -4.84
N ARG A 359 6.05 -15.26 -4.23
CA ARG A 359 6.30 -13.82 -4.24
C ARG A 359 6.45 -13.22 -2.85
N GLU A 360 6.74 -14.07 -1.87
CA GLU A 360 6.80 -13.69 -0.46
C GLU A 360 7.84 -12.60 -0.22
N ALA A 361 9.00 -12.68 -0.89
CA ALA A 361 10.05 -11.67 -0.80
C ALA A 361 9.57 -10.28 -1.29
N SER A 362 8.93 -10.22 -2.45
CA SER A 362 8.38 -8.99 -3.04
C SER A 362 7.27 -8.39 -2.17
N LEU A 363 6.34 -9.23 -1.68
CA LEU A 363 5.28 -8.83 -0.76
C LEU A 363 5.84 -8.29 0.57
N ARG A 364 6.83 -8.97 1.17
CA ARG A 364 7.51 -8.50 2.38
C ARG A 364 8.22 -7.17 2.13
N ALA A 365 8.92 -7.01 1.01
CA ALA A 365 9.58 -5.77 0.67
C ALA A 365 8.58 -4.60 0.56
N LEU A 366 7.45 -4.83 -0.11
CA LEU A 366 6.32 -3.89 -0.19
C LEU A 366 5.78 -3.53 1.21
N ARG A 367 5.45 -4.53 2.04
CA ARG A 367 4.96 -4.34 3.41
C ARG A 367 5.96 -3.57 4.28
N ASP A 368 7.24 -3.88 4.17
CA ASP A 368 8.31 -3.15 4.85
C ASP A 368 8.33 -1.68 4.45
N GLY A 369 8.15 -1.39 3.17
CA GLY A 369 8.04 -0.03 2.64
C GLY A 369 6.86 0.71 3.22
N PHE A 370 5.72 0.02 3.31
CA PHE A 370 4.46 0.57 3.80
C PHE A 370 4.46 0.82 5.31
N THR A 371 5.06 -0.07 6.11
CA THR A 371 4.95 -0.08 7.58
C THR A 371 6.15 0.53 8.32
N LYS A 372 7.36 0.53 7.75
CA LYS A 372 8.54 1.15 8.40
C LYS A 372 8.38 2.66 8.64
N PRO A 373 7.70 3.43 7.77
CA PRO A 373 7.39 4.82 8.06
C PRO A 373 6.42 4.98 9.24
N SER A 374 5.38 4.15 9.32
CA SER A 374 4.34 4.24 10.36
C SER A 374 4.83 3.80 11.74
N THR A 375 5.84 2.91 11.80
CA THR A 375 6.52 2.53 13.04
C THR A 375 7.45 3.61 13.63
N CYS A 376 7.62 4.77 12.98
CA CYS A 376 8.24 5.95 13.62
C CYS A 376 7.48 6.44 14.86
N ARG A 377 6.28 5.89 15.14
CA ARG A 377 5.52 5.99 16.39
C ARG A 377 6.36 5.78 17.65
N SER A 378 7.29 4.81 17.65
CA SER A 378 8.14 4.51 18.80
C SER A 378 9.11 5.67 19.14
N HIS A 379 9.44 6.50 18.16
CA HIS A 379 10.23 7.71 18.36
C HIS A 379 9.36 8.90 18.78
N ALA A 380 8.17 9.05 18.21
CA ALA A 380 7.26 10.16 18.54
C ALA A 380 6.71 10.07 19.97
N GLY A 381 6.36 8.86 20.44
CA GLY A 381 5.99 8.61 21.83
C GLY A 381 7.06 9.08 22.81
N ARG A 382 8.34 8.75 22.55
CA ARG A 382 9.48 9.22 23.36
C ARG A 382 9.67 10.73 23.34
N VAL A 383 9.37 11.41 22.23
CA VAL A 383 9.49 12.88 22.13
C VAL A 383 8.36 13.59 22.89
N LEU A 384 7.13 13.08 22.80
CA LEU A 384 6.00 13.60 23.57
C LEU A 384 6.17 13.34 25.08
N GLU A 385 6.70 12.18 25.44
CA GLU A 385 7.00 11.82 26.82
C GLU A 385 8.16 12.64 27.40
N ARG A 386 9.17 12.99 26.59
CA ARG A 386 10.22 13.95 26.97
C ARG A 386 9.71 15.38 27.17
N ARG A 387 8.68 15.81 26.42
CA ARG A 387 8.04 17.13 26.60
C ARG A 387 7.10 17.20 27.80
N ARG A 388 6.65 16.06 28.31
CA ARG A 388 5.84 15.96 29.53
C ARG A 388 6.67 15.89 30.82
N ARG A 389 8.01 15.77 30.73
CA ARG A 389 8.84 15.92 31.92
C ARG A 389 8.80 17.39 32.36
N PRO A 390 8.30 17.69 33.57
CA PRO A 390 8.39 19.05 34.10
C PRO A 390 9.87 19.45 34.11
N LEU A 391 10.15 20.67 33.67
CA LEU A 391 11.44 21.31 33.94
C LEU A 391 11.57 21.32 35.46
N GLY A 392 12.49 20.50 35.98
CA GLY A 392 12.77 20.44 37.40
C GLY A 392 13.20 21.83 37.92
N PRO A 393 13.00 22.08 39.23
CA PRO A 393 13.23 23.38 39.85
C PRO A 393 14.67 23.89 39.70
#